data_AF-W2CVR8-F1
#
_entry.id   AF-W2CVR8-F1
#
_cell.length_a   1.000
_cell.length_b   1.000
_cell.length_c   1.000
_cell.angle_alpha   90.00
_cell.angle_beta   90.00
_cell.angle_gamma   90.00
#
_symmetry.space_group_name_H-M   'P 1'
#
loop_
_entity.id
_entity.type
_entity.pdbx_description
1 polymer ?
#
loop_
_entity_poly.entity_id
_entity_poly.type
_entity_poly.pdbx_seq_one_letter_code
_entity_poly.pdbx_strand_id
1 'polypeptide(L)'
;MNTKLYTAIIYFLLPLCSLAQTHFRVSENLQTRLPDTLRERIVGSFDHLLASIDCGEPDTMRIDSEDVELNRTFFRYLKGLERKDTIPKYYRPQLIGLYAIASDRYLLTLACVRDDEIGRILTFLARNDGHSIVFSCPLKYNTRHWKTTTVGTLTYHFQDTIDMDRAQNFDRKNHSMARTLGLPVRQWVVYMCANYQEVLRLQGCLYESMSNGKVNSGDIIDPNTLFSVMNDEDFSHDILHIYASKIRGKNRNRSAECGLAYYWGNAYYPGATGKAPELTELLPVLRRYLQSRPDARLLGLFEKDPDVLAPYGYPKPVQVARVISAVICREVERQKGADGIIELLRCGSGDENFFKCIKKLVGIDRDNFEEKVRRLILE
;
A
#
# COMPACT_ATOMS: atom_id res chain seq x y z
N MET A 1 18.40 17.47 82.56
CA MET A 1 18.77 16.10 82.11
C MET A 1 17.98 15.84 80.83
N ASN A 2 18.53 16.00 79.63
CA ASN A 2 19.36 15.01 78.88
C ASN A 2 18.76 13.60 79.04
N THR A 3 18.30 12.88 78.00
CA THR A 3 19.07 12.48 76.80
C THR A 3 18.14 11.84 75.74
N LYS A 4 18.44 12.12 74.45
CA LYS A 4 18.29 11.35 73.17
C LYS A 4 17.57 9.97 73.21
N LEU A 5 16.87 9.50 72.17
CA LEU A 5 17.46 9.08 70.89
C LEU A 5 16.37 8.64 69.87
N TYR A 6 16.55 9.06 68.62
CA TYR A 6 15.87 8.58 67.41
C TYR A 6 16.15 7.10 67.14
N THR A 7 15.15 6.28 66.75
CA THR A 7 15.39 5.12 65.87
C THR A 7 14.17 4.68 65.05
N ALA A 8 14.34 4.71 63.73
CA ALA A 8 13.76 3.84 62.70
C ALA A 8 12.24 3.85 62.38
N ILE A 9 11.83 4.79 61.51
CA ILE A 9 10.85 4.51 60.45
C ILE A 9 11.64 4.50 59.14
N ILE A 10 12.32 3.39 58.87
CA ILE A 10 12.86 3.04 57.55
C ILE A 10 12.50 1.56 57.35
N TYR A 11 12.16 1.21 56.11
CA TYR A 11 11.72 -0.10 55.61
C TYR A 11 10.21 -0.33 55.66
N PHE A 12 9.48 0.32 54.75
CA PHE A 12 8.76 -0.38 53.68
C PHE A 12 8.35 0.60 52.56
N LEU A 13 9.31 1.41 52.09
CA LEU A 13 9.29 1.85 50.69
C LEU A 13 9.91 0.70 49.90
N LEU A 14 9.16 -0.38 49.72
CA LEU A 14 9.37 -1.21 48.54
C LEU A 14 9.10 -0.25 47.36
N PRO A 15 10.08 0.08 46.52
CA PRO A 15 9.71 0.52 45.20
C PRO A 15 8.97 -0.70 44.64
N LEU A 16 7.66 -0.58 44.48
CA LEU A 16 6.98 -1.32 43.43
C LEU A 16 7.67 -0.89 42.15
N CYS A 17 8.81 -1.51 41.85
CA CYS A 17 9.19 -1.77 40.48
C CYS A 17 8.07 -2.66 39.98
N SER A 18 6.97 -2.04 39.53
CA SER A 18 6.26 -2.64 38.44
C SER A 18 7.35 -2.85 37.40
N LEU A 19 7.76 -4.10 37.22
CA LEU A 19 8.30 -4.52 35.95
C LEU A 19 7.16 -4.19 34.99
N ALA A 20 7.18 -2.97 34.45
CA ALA A 20 6.26 -2.58 33.40
C ALA A 20 6.48 -3.62 32.33
N GLN A 21 5.47 -4.47 32.14
CA GLN A 21 5.56 -5.52 31.16
C GLN A 21 5.68 -4.82 29.82
N THR A 22 6.80 -5.02 29.16
CA THR A 22 7.04 -4.47 27.84
C THR A 22 5.96 -4.97 26.88
N HIS A 23 5.64 -4.14 25.90
CA HIS A 23 4.76 -4.36 24.75
C HIS A 23 5.13 -5.61 23.94
N PHE A 24 6.40 -6.05 24.05
CA PHE A 24 6.90 -7.30 23.49
C PHE A 24 7.76 -8.05 24.51
N ARG A 25 7.84 -9.38 24.39
CA ARG A 25 8.76 -10.19 25.20
C ARG A 25 10.15 -10.20 24.58
N VAL A 26 11.21 -10.27 25.39
CA VAL A 26 12.55 -10.59 24.88
C VAL A 26 12.71 -12.11 24.92
N SER A 27 13.17 -12.72 23.82
CA SER A 27 13.42 -14.17 23.79
C SER A 27 14.52 -14.55 24.76
N GLU A 28 14.31 -15.61 25.54
CA GLU A 28 15.31 -16.18 26.45
C GLU A 28 16.56 -16.66 25.70
N ASN A 29 16.40 -17.02 24.43
CA ASN A 29 17.48 -17.45 23.55
C ASN A 29 18.08 -16.31 22.72
N LEU A 30 17.74 -15.05 23.01
CA LEU A 30 18.30 -13.91 22.28
C LEU A 30 19.80 -13.78 22.57
N GLN A 31 20.62 -14.10 21.58
CA GLN A 31 22.06 -13.87 21.63
C GLN A 31 22.40 -12.58 20.87
N THR A 32 23.11 -11.66 21.52
CA THR A 32 23.61 -10.43 20.90
C THR A 32 25.02 -10.12 21.39
N ARG A 33 25.83 -9.50 20.51
CA ARG A 33 27.18 -9.02 20.85
C ARG A 33 27.19 -7.57 21.33
N LEU A 34 26.02 -6.94 21.42
CA LEU A 34 25.91 -5.57 21.91
C LEU A 34 26.15 -5.53 23.43
N PRO A 35 26.79 -4.47 23.96
CA PRO A 35 26.85 -4.24 25.40
C PRO A 35 25.45 -4.22 26.01
N ASP A 36 25.28 -4.79 27.21
CA ASP A 36 23.98 -4.87 27.89
C ASP A 36 23.30 -3.50 28.02
N THR A 37 24.08 -2.47 28.36
CA THR A 37 23.57 -1.09 28.48
C THR A 37 22.99 -0.56 27.18
N LEU A 38 23.58 -0.89 26.03
CA LEU A 38 23.08 -0.48 24.73
C LEU A 38 21.85 -1.30 24.33
N ARG A 39 21.87 -2.61 24.58
CA ARG A 39 20.73 -3.49 24.37
C ARG A 39 19.50 -2.97 25.12
N GLU A 40 19.65 -2.69 26.41
CA GLU A 40 18.56 -2.20 27.28
C GLU A 40 18.03 -0.86 26.80
N ARG A 41 18.92 0.07 26.38
CA ARG A 41 18.50 1.34 25.79
C ARG A 41 17.69 1.17 24.51
N ILE A 42 18.11 0.28 23.61
CA ILE A 42 17.38 -0.01 22.36
C ILE A 42 16.02 -0.63 22.67
N VAL A 43 15.98 -1.66 23.52
CA VAL A 43 14.75 -2.38 23.91
C VAL A 43 13.75 -1.43 24.56
N GLY A 44 14.18 -0.66 25.56
CA GLY A 44 13.30 0.30 26.26
C GLY A 44 12.83 1.44 25.36
N SER A 45 13.68 1.91 24.45
CA SER A 45 13.28 2.94 23.48
C SER A 45 12.24 2.42 22.48
N PHE A 46 12.38 1.16 22.06
CA PHE A 46 11.44 0.55 21.13
C PHE A 46 10.10 0.24 21.80
N ASP A 47 10.13 -0.23 23.05
CA ASP A 47 8.94 -0.43 23.88
C ASP A 47 8.12 0.86 24.02
N HIS A 48 8.80 1.99 24.30
CA HIS A 48 8.17 3.30 24.36
C HIS A 48 7.55 3.72 23.03
N LEU A 49 8.22 3.45 21.90
CA LEU A 49 7.65 3.73 20.58
C LEU A 49 6.38 2.91 20.34
N LEU A 50 6.39 1.60 20.63
CA LEU A 50 5.20 0.75 20.49
C LEU A 50 4.05 1.22 21.38
N ALA A 51 4.33 1.59 22.62
CA ALA A 51 3.34 2.17 23.53
C ALA A 51 2.66 3.42 22.96
N SER A 52 3.46 4.33 22.36
CA SER A 52 2.94 5.57 21.77
C SER A 52 1.99 5.31 20.59
N ILE A 53 2.29 4.30 19.76
CA ILE A 53 1.48 3.91 18.62
C ILE A 53 0.10 3.44 19.07
N ASP A 54 0.05 2.62 20.13
CA ASP A 54 -1.21 2.14 20.71
C ASP A 54 -2.05 3.29 21.31
N CYS A 55 -1.40 4.32 21.86
CA CYS A 55 -2.07 5.50 22.41
C CYS A 55 -2.59 6.51 21.37
N GLY A 56 -2.24 6.38 20.09
CA GLY A 56 -2.83 7.19 19.03
C GLY A 56 -1.91 7.43 17.84
N GLU A 57 -0.76 8.06 18.08
CA GLU A 57 0.22 8.42 17.05
C GLU A 57 1.64 8.04 17.51
N PRO A 58 2.52 7.64 16.57
CA PRO A 58 3.90 7.33 16.90
C PRO A 58 4.66 8.53 17.48
N ASP A 59 5.45 8.30 18.53
CA ASP A 59 6.38 9.29 19.11
C ASP A 59 7.46 9.66 18.08
N THR A 60 7.36 10.89 17.56
CA THR A 60 8.28 11.40 16.53
C THR A 60 9.70 11.59 17.02
N MET A 61 9.92 11.76 18.33
CA MET A 61 11.28 11.85 18.89
C MET A 61 12.02 10.50 18.83
N ARG A 62 11.30 9.42 18.58
CA ARG A 62 11.83 8.05 18.45
C ARG A 62 11.82 7.57 17.01
N ILE A 63 11.41 8.40 16.06
CA ILE A 63 11.41 8.08 14.64
C ILE A 63 12.58 8.78 13.97
N ASP A 64 13.29 8.06 13.11
CA ASP A 64 14.36 8.65 12.33
C ASP A 64 13.78 9.76 11.42
N SER A 65 14.39 10.94 11.50
CA SER A 65 14.02 12.11 10.72
C SER A 65 14.31 11.95 9.22
N GLU A 66 15.20 11.02 8.85
CA GLU A 66 15.38 10.65 7.45
C GLU A 66 14.11 9.98 6.91
N ASP A 67 13.47 10.58 5.89
CA ASP A 67 12.14 10.18 5.39
C ASP A 67 11.06 10.07 6.46
N VAL A 68 10.97 11.08 7.31
CA VAL A 68 10.06 11.10 8.46
C VAL A 68 8.61 10.69 8.12
N GLU A 69 8.07 11.09 6.97
CA GLU A 69 6.70 10.71 6.57
C GLU A 69 6.56 9.21 6.26
N LEU A 70 7.53 8.63 5.54
CA LEU A 70 7.59 7.19 5.29
C LEU A 70 7.64 6.43 6.62
N ASN A 71 8.55 6.82 7.51
CA ASN A 71 8.73 6.15 8.79
C ASN A 71 7.50 6.29 9.69
N ARG A 72 6.91 7.49 9.78
CA ARG A 72 5.68 7.72 10.56
C ARG A 72 4.53 6.88 10.06
N THR A 73 4.31 6.84 8.74
CA THR A 73 3.24 6.02 8.16
C THR A 73 3.51 4.52 8.38
N PHE A 74 4.75 4.06 8.18
CA PHE A 74 5.16 2.68 8.48
C PHE A 74 4.86 2.28 9.93
N PHE A 75 5.28 3.09 10.91
CA PHE A 75 5.02 2.79 12.33
C PHE A 75 3.53 2.89 12.69
N ARG A 76 2.76 3.78 12.06
CA ARG A 76 1.30 3.84 12.26
C ARG A 76 0.60 2.53 11.85
N TYR A 77 1.10 1.83 10.84
CA TYR A 77 0.56 0.52 10.43
C TYR A 77 0.83 -0.61 11.42
N LEU A 78 1.71 -0.39 12.41
CA LEU A 78 1.90 -1.34 13.51
C LEU A 78 0.83 -1.23 14.59
N LYS A 79 -0.12 -0.29 14.50
CA LYS A 79 -1.17 -0.15 15.51
C LYS A 79 -1.96 -1.45 15.69
N GLY A 80 -2.09 -1.88 16.96
CA GLY A 80 -2.74 -3.16 17.27
C GLY A 80 -1.90 -4.39 16.97
N LEU A 81 -0.56 -4.22 16.89
CA LEU A 81 0.41 -5.33 16.91
C LEU A 81 0.17 -6.22 18.15
N GLU A 82 -0.21 -5.62 19.27
CA GLU A 82 -0.74 -6.27 20.45
C GLU A 82 -2.27 -6.23 20.43
N ARG A 83 -2.93 -7.35 20.10
CA ARG A 83 -4.35 -7.50 20.44
C ARG A 83 -4.46 -8.00 21.87
N LYS A 84 -4.50 -7.07 22.82
CA LYS A 84 -4.49 -7.34 24.27
C LYS A 84 -5.66 -8.25 24.72
N ASP A 85 -5.29 -9.29 25.48
CA ASP A 85 -5.94 -10.09 26.56
C ASP A 85 -7.47 -10.33 26.63
N THR A 86 -8.30 -9.72 25.79
CA THR A 86 -9.76 -9.94 25.75
C THR A 86 -10.18 -10.96 24.69
N ILE A 87 -9.24 -11.41 23.85
CA ILE A 87 -9.45 -12.43 22.81
C ILE A 87 -8.59 -13.65 23.18
N PRO A 88 -9.19 -14.84 23.42
CA PRO A 88 -8.43 -16.07 23.58
C PRO A 88 -7.52 -16.30 22.36
N LYS A 89 -6.25 -16.66 22.59
CA LYS A 89 -5.24 -16.96 21.55
C LYS A 89 -4.93 -15.76 20.63
N TYR A 90 -4.27 -14.73 21.17
CA TYR A 90 -3.72 -13.61 20.39
C TYR A 90 -2.23 -13.80 20.09
N TYR A 91 -1.75 -13.18 19.02
CA TYR A 91 -0.32 -13.15 18.69
C TYR A 91 0.44 -12.25 19.65
N ARG A 92 1.50 -12.78 20.26
CA ARG A 92 2.37 -12.06 21.19
C ARG A 92 3.66 -11.65 20.47
N PRO A 93 4.00 -10.36 20.42
CA PRO A 93 5.28 -9.91 19.90
C PRO A 93 6.43 -10.38 20.79
N GLN A 94 7.48 -10.89 20.16
CA GLN A 94 8.70 -11.36 20.80
C GLN A 94 9.92 -10.88 20.02
N LEU A 95 10.87 -10.23 20.68
CA LEU A 95 12.17 -9.87 20.13
C LEU A 95 13.02 -11.14 20.03
N ILE A 96 13.28 -11.55 18.79
CA ILE A 96 14.03 -12.76 18.45
C ILE A 96 15.39 -12.46 17.81
N GLY A 97 15.66 -11.20 17.45
CA GLY A 97 16.93 -10.79 16.86
C GLY A 97 17.28 -9.34 17.17
N LEU A 98 18.54 -9.09 17.53
CA LEU A 98 19.12 -7.76 17.71
C LEU A 98 20.63 -7.81 17.45
N TYR A 99 21.11 -7.12 16.43
CA TYR A 99 22.53 -7.09 16.09
C TYR A 99 22.95 -5.79 15.38
N ALA A 100 24.23 -5.45 15.46
CA ALA A 100 24.81 -4.32 14.74
C ALA A 100 24.97 -4.61 13.24
N ILE A 101 24.60 -3.64 12.41
CA ILE A 101 24.84 -3.64 10.96
C ILE A 101 25.82 -2.52 10.55
N ALA A 102 26.07 -1.57 11.45
CA ALA A 102 27.14 -0.57 11.39
C ALA A 102 27.50 -0.14 12.83
N SER A 103 28.43 0.79 13.00
CA SER A 103 28.86 1.29 14.33
C SER A 103 27.70 1.89 15.14
N ASP A 104 26.78 2.58 14.48
CA ASP A 104 25.67 3.32 15.05
C ASP A 104 24.29 2.75 14.65
N ARG A 105 24.26 1.64 13.90
CA ARG A 105 23.03 1.06 13.33
C ARG A 105 22.84 -0.38 13.72
N TYR A 106 21.60 -0.74 14.01
CA TYR A 106 21.20 -2.05 14.49
C TYR A 106 19.94 -2.52 13.75
N LEU A 107 19.81 -3.83 13.57
CA LEU A 107 18.58 -4.45 13.08
C LEU A 107 17.89 -5.17 14.25
N LEU A 108 16.61 -4.88 14.43
CA LEU A 108 15.72 -5.54 15.38
C LEU A 108 14.80 -6.48 14.62
N THR A 109 14.47 -7.64 15.19
CA THR A 109 13.51 -8.59 14.62
C THR A 109 12.47 -8.99 15.66
N LEU A 110 11.21 -8.66 15.40
CA LEU A 110 10.05 -9.11 16.18
C LEU A 110 9.35 -10.27 15.45
N ALA A 111 9.05 -11.33 16.18
CA ALA A 111 8.10 -12.35 15.76
C ALA A 111 6.81 -12.20 16.55
N CYS A 112 5.67 -12.15 15.87
CA CYS A 112 4.34 -12.20 16.48
C CYS A 112 3.86 -13.66 16.44
N VAL A 113 3.88 -14.34 17.59
CA VAL A 113 3.64 -15.79 17.68
C VAL A 113 2.43 -16.07 18.57
N ARG A 114 1.63 -17.05 18.19
CA ARG A 114 0.47 -17.54 18.94
C ARG A 114 0.58 -19.05 19.03
N ASP A 115 0.76 -19.57 20.24
CA ASP A 115 1.03 -20.99 20.44
C ASP A 115 2.22 -21.43 19.55
N ASP A 116 1.98 -22.31 18.59
CA ASP A 116 2.90 -22.81 17.57
C ASP A 116 2.77 -22.12 16.19
N GLU A 117 1.87 -21.14 16.06
CA GLU A 117 1.65 -20.39 14.83
C GLU A 117 2.42 -19.07 14.78
N ILE A 118 3.08 -18.81 13.66
CA ILE A 118 3.69 -17.50 13.36
C ILE A 118 2.66 -16.66 12.62
N GLY A 119 2.36 -15.47 13.13
CA GLY A 119 1.49 -14.50 12.48
C GLY A 119 2.28 -13.58 11.56
N ARG A 120 3.32 -12.95 12.10
CA ARG A 120 4.20 -12.02 11.38
C ARG A 120 5.63 -12.09 11.89
N ILE A 121 6.60 -11.82 11.03
CA ILE A 121 7.99 -11.52 11.42
C ILE A 121 8.37 -10.19 10.79
N LEU A 122 8.71 -9.22 11.63
CA LEU A 122 8.99 -7.83 11.25
C LEU A 122 10.40 -7.45 11.65
N THR A 123 11.02 -6.60 10.84
CA THR A 123 12.35 -6.04 11.09
C THR A 123 12.31 -4.52 11.09
N PHE A 124 13.12 -3.94 11.96
CA PHE A 124 13.22 -2.50 12.17
C PHE A 124 14.67 -2.09 12.20
N LEU A 125 14.98 -0.92 11.66
CA LEU A 125 16.27 -0.29 11.89
C LEU A 125 16.21 0.52 13.17
N ALA A 126 17.27 0.44 13.96
CA ALA A 126 17.57 1.40 15.01
C ALA A 126 18.88 2.11 14.71
N ARG A 127 18.92 3.40 15.01
CA ARG A 127 20.13 4.23 14.94
C ARG A 127 20.36 4.92 16.28
N ASN A 128 21.60 4.89 16.75
CA ASN A 128 22.05 5.67 17.89
C ASN A 128 22.66 6.97 17.37
N ASP A 129 21.96 8.08 17.51
CA ASP A 129 22.40 9.39 17.00
C ASP A 129 23.36 10.14 17.96
N GLY A 130 23.80 9.48 19.04
CA GLY A 130 24.63 10.05 20.09
C GLY A 130 23.84 10.57 21.29
N HIS A 131 22.57 10.93 21.10
CA HIS A 131 21.69 11.44 22.16
C HIS A 131 20.58 10.44 22.50
N SER A 132 20.01 9.79 21.49
CA SER A 132 18.83 8.95 21.58
C SER A 132 18.94 7.72 20.68
N ILE A 133 17.99 6.79 20.85
CA ILE A 133 17.75 5.71 19.89
C ILE A 133 16.51 6.08 19.09
N VAL A 134 16.65 6.14 17.77
CA VAL A 134 15.57 6.37 16.80
C VAL A 134 15.37 5.15 15.91
N PHE A 135 14.17 4.99 15.38
CA PHE A 135 13.78 3.83 14.58
C PHE A 135 13.27 4.22 13.20
N SER A 136 13.48 3.36 12.21
CA SER A 136 13.01 3.57 10.84
C SER A 136 12.57 2.27 10.16
N CYS A 137 11.81 2.43 9.08
CA CYS A 137 11.57 1.36 8.11
C CYS A 137 12.92 0.91 7.50
N PRO A 138 13.18 -0.39 7.30
CA PRO A 138 14.41 -0.87 6.71
C PRO A 138 14.52 -0.67 5.19
N LEU A 139 13.51 -0.09 4.54
CA LEU A 139 13.42 0.07 3.08
C LEU A 139 14.70 0.61 2.43
N LYS A 140 15.20 1.77 2.86
CA LYS A 140 16.42 2.37 2.32
C LYS A 140 17.65 1.49 2.51
N TYR A 141 17.77 0.84 3.67
CA TYR A 141 18.86 -0.09 3.90
C TYR A 141 18.76 -1.30 2.98
N ASN A 142 17.57 -1.87 2.81
CA ASN A 142 17.32 -3.03 1.96
C ASN A 142 17.51 -2.74 0.47
N THR A 143 17.40 -1.47 0.08
CA THR A 143 17.52 -1.00 -1.31
C THR A 143 18.80 -0.20 -1.56
N ARG A 144 19.75 -0.14 -0.63
CA ARG A 144 20.99 0.66 -0.71
C ARG A 144 21.90 0.34 -1.90
N HIS A 145 21.71 -0.82 -2.53
CA HIS A 145 22.47 -1.26 -3.71
C HIS A 145 21.64 -1.20 -5.00
N TRP A 146 20.39 -0.75 -4.92
CA TRP A 146 19.54 -0.58 -6.08
C TRP A 146 19.99 0.66 -6.86
N LYS A 147 19.76 0.63 -8.17
CA LYS A 147 19.97 1.77 -9.04
C LYS A 147 18.85 2.78 -8.83
N THR A 148 19.15 4.05 -9.09
CA THR A 148 18.19 5.14 -9.00
C THR A 148 18.22 5.99 -10.26
N THR A 149 17.04 6.38 -10.74
CA THR A 149 16.89 7.38 -11.80
C THR A 149 15.63 8.20 -11.58
N THR A 150 15.58 9.40 -12.14
CA THR A 150 14.42 10.29 -12.05
C THR A 150 13.89 10.57 -13.45
N VAL A 151 12.57 10.42 -13.62
CA VAL A 151 11.83 10.71 -14.85
C VAL A 151 10.70 11.66 -14.49
N GLY A 152 10.89 12.95 -14.77
CA GLY A 152 9.90 13.98 -14.42
C GLY A 152 9.60 14.00 -12.93
N THR A 153 8.37 13.65 -12.57
CA THR A 153 7.85 13.62 -11.19
C THR A 153 8.06 12.30 -10.45
N LEU A 154 8.76 11.35 -11.07
CA LEU A 154 8.93 9.99 -10.57
C LEU A 154 10.40 9.70 -10.31
N THR A 155 10.74 9.26 -9.10
CA THR A 155 12.08 8.74 -8.76
C THR A 155 12.00 7.24 -8.57
N TYR A 156 12.68 6.50 -9.45
CA TYR A 156 12.67 5.04 -9.47
C TYR A 156 13.85 4.47 -8.71
N HIS A 157 13.60 3.43 -7.93
CA HIS A 157 14.58 2.50 -7.38
C HIS A 157 14.33 1.12 -8.01
N PHE A 158 15.37 0.54 -8.61
CA PHE A 158 15.26 -0.73 -9.35
C PHE A 158 16.58 -1.51 -9.31
N GLN A 159 16.52 -2.83 -9.50
CA GLN A 159 17.71 -3.70 -9.48
C GLN A 159 18.44 -3.68 -10.82
N ASP A 160 17.72 -3.94 -11.91
CA ASP A 160 18.32 -4.28 -13.19
C ASP A 160 18.18 -3.16 -14.22
N THR A 161 17.02 -3.09 -14.87
CA THR A 161 16.73 -2.18 -15.98
C THR A 161 15.44 -1.43 -15.75
N ILE A 162 15.26 -0.37 -16.53
CA ILE A 162 14.05 0.44 -16.55
C ILE A 162 13.67 0.71 -18.00
N ASP A 163 12.40 0.51 -18.34
CA ASP A 163 11.83 0.97 -19.61
C ASP A 163 11.53 2.47 -19.53
N MET A 164 12.39 3.26 -20.17
CA MET A 164 12.29 4.72 -20.13
C MET A 164 11.04 5.26 -20.81
N ASP A 165 10.54 4.62 -21.87
CA ASP A 165 9.34 5.09 -22.57
C ASP A 165 8.10 4.86 -21.72
N ARG A 166 8.04 3.72 -21.02
CA ARG A 166 6.97 3.41 -20.08
C ARG A 166 7.01 4.29 -18.84
N ALA A 167 8.19 4.56 -18.29
CA ALA A 167 8.36 5.50 -17.18
C ALA A 167 7.93 6.94 -17.56
N GLN A 168 8.31 7.41 -18.75
CA GLN A 168 7.86 8.70 -19.28
C GLN A 168 6.35 8.72 -19.51
N ASN A 169 5.77 7.60 -19.94
CA ASN A 169 4.32 7.49 -20.09
C ASN A 169 3.61 7.61 -18.74
N PHE A 170 4.15 6.97 -17.70
CA PHE A 170 3.60 7.08 -16.35
C PHE A 170 3.66 8.53 -15.83
N ASP A 171 4.76 9.25 -16.05
CA ASP A 171 4.87 10.66 -15.69
C ASP A 171 3.82 11.53 -16.40
N ARG A 172 3.63 11.32 -17.71
CA ARG A 172 2.57 12.00 -18.47
C ARG A 172 1.18 11.71 -17.92
N LYS A 173 0.89 10.45 -17.56
CA LYS A 173 -0.39 10.06 -16.93
C LYS A 173 -0.58 10.77 -15.60
N ASN A 174 0.43 10.81 -14.73
CA ASN A 174 0.39 11.52 -13.45
C ASN A 174 0.04 13.01 -13.64
N HIS A 175 0.71 13.68 -14.58
CA HIS A 175 0.42 15.06 -14.96
C HIS A 175 -1.01 15.24 -15.50
N SER A 176 -1.46 14.34 -16.36
CA SER A 176 -2.79 14.39 -16.95
C SER A 176 -3.88 14.24 -15.89
N MET A 177 -3.76 13.25 -15.01
CA MET A 177 -4.70 13.01 -13.90
C MET A 177 -4.83 14.23 -13.00
N ALA A 178 -3.69 14.79 -12.56
CA ALA A 178 -3.66 15.98 -11.73
C ALA A 178 -4.32 17.17 -12.42
N ARG A 179 -3.95 17.44 -13.68
CA ARG A 179 -4.50 18.55 -14.47
C ARG A 179 -6.01 18.41 -14.67
N THR A 180 -6.48 17.26 -15.14
CA THR A 180 -7.90 17.03 -15.43
C THR A 180 -8.75 17.15 -14.17
N LEU A 181 -8.23 16.76 -13.00
CA LEU A 181 -8.96 16.84 -11.73
C LEU A 181 -8.73 18.15 -10.97
N GLY A 182 -7.94 19.09 -11.50
CA GLY A 182 -7.62 20.36 -10.85
C GLY A 182 -6.86 20.19 -9.53
N LEU A 183 -5.99 19.16 -9.45
CA LEU A 183 -5.21 18.81 -8.28
C LEU A 183 -3.71 19.09 -8.52
N PRO A 184 -2.92 19.32 -7.46
CA PRO A 184 -1.47 19.44 -7.60
C PRO A 184 -0.87 18.11 -8.08
N VAL A 185 0.10 18.20 -9.00
CA VAL A 185 0.87 17.04 -9.46
C VAL A 185 1.71 16.52 -8.30
N ARG A 186 1.58 15.23 -8.00
CA ARG A 186 2.34 14.58 -6.93
C ARG A 186 3.70 14.10 -7.43
N GLN A 187 4.69 14.19 -6.55
CA GLN A 187 5.99 13.54 -6.72
C GLN A 187 5.92 12.15 -6.12
N TRP A 188 6.44 11.14 -6.81
CA TRP A 188 6.41 9.75 -6.35
C TRP A 188 7.81 9.14 -6.31
N VAL A 189 8.04 8.32 -5.29
CA VAL A 189 9.20 7.42 -5.19
C VAL A 189 8.71 6.01 -5.46
N VAL A 190 9.21 5.40 -6.54
CA VAL A 190 8.75 4.11 -7.05
C VAL A 190 9.81 3.06 -6.79
N TYR A 191 9.47 2.03 -6.02
CA TYR A 191 10.28 0.83 -5.86
C TYR A 191 9.75 -0.25 -6.79
N MET A 192 10.54 -0.60 -7.81
CA MET A 192 10.20 -1.65 -8.77
C MET A 192 10.55 -3.00 -8.19
N CYS A 193 9.55 -3.73 -7.71
CA CYS A 193 9.71 -5.05 -7.12
C CYS A 193 9.34 -6.14 -8.12
N ALA A 194 9.95 -7.31 -8.01
CA ALA A 194 9.62 -8.47 -8.79
C ALA A 194 8.22 -9.01 -8.44
N ASN A 195 7.82 -8.96 -7.16
CA ASN A 195 6.52 -9.42 -6.68
C ASN A 195 6.18 -8.86 -5.29
N TYR A 196 4.94 -9.09 -4.82
CA TYR A 196 4.47 -8.59 -3.53
C TYR A 196 5.25 -9.10 -2.32
N GLN A 197 5.85 -10.30 -2.39
CA GLN A 197 6.68 -10.80 -1.27
C GLN A 197 7.98 -9.99 -1.13
N GLU A 198 8.51 -9.48 -2.24
CA GLU A 198 9.63 -8.53 -2.19
C GLU A 198 9.19 -7.18 -1.62
N VAL A 199 8.00 -6.68 -1.98
CA VAL A 199 7.42 -5.45 -1.38
C VAL A 199 7.41 -5.55 0.15
N LEU A 200 6.87 -6.65 0.68
CA LEU A 200 6.85 -6.92 2.12
C LEU A 200 8.26 -6.97 2.72
N ARG A 201 9.18 -7.72 2.09
CA ARG A 201 10.54 -7.91 2.58
C ARG A 201 11.32 -6.59 2.63
N LEU A 202 11.19 -5.76 1.60
CA LEU A 202 11.87 -4.46 1.54
C LEU A 202 11.40 -3.54 2.66
N GLN A 203 10.10 -3.55 2.97
CA GLN A 203 9.53 -2.83 4.11
C GLN A 203 9.86 -3.46 5.48
N GLY A 204 10.54 -4.60 5.52
CA GLY A 204 10.94 -5.27 6.74
C GLY A 204 10.01 -6.38 7.21
N CYS A 205 8.97 -6.71 6.47
CA CYS A 205 8.12 -7.88 6.74
C CYS A 205 8.75 -9.13 6.12
N LEU A 206 9.40 -9.95 6.95
CA LEU A 206 10.00 -11.22 6.53
C LEU A 206 8.94 -12.31 6.33
N TYR A 207 7.83 -12.22 7.05
CA TYR A 207 6.72 -13.16 6.96
C TYR A 207 5.42 -12.49 7.44
N GLU A 208 4.30 -12.79 6.78
CA GLU A 208 2.96 -12.49 7.26
C GLU A 208 1.97 -13.56 6.77
N SER A 209 1.28 -14.23 7.70
CA SER A 209 0.36 -15.32 7.40
C SER A 209 -0.79 -14.90 6.45
N MET A 210 -1.33 -13.69 6.65
CA MET A 210 -2.39 -13.10 5.82
C MET A 210 -1.96 -12.73 4.40
N SER A 211 -0.67 -12.79 4.11
CA SER A 211 -0.08 -12.45 2.81
C SER A 211 0.55 -13.65 2.10
N ASN A 212 0.45 -14.85 2.67
CA ASN A 212 0.91 -16.08 2.04
C ASN A 212 0.28 -16.29 0.65
N GLY A 213 1.12 -16.57 -0.35
CA GLY A 213 0.70 -16.82 -1.73
C GLY A 213 0.31 -15.58 -2.54
N LYS A 214 0.28 -14.38 -1.93
CA LYS A 214 0.02 -13.13 -2.67
C LYS A 214 1.29 -12.70 -3.41
N VAL A 215 1.23 -12.61 -4.74
CA VAL A 215 2.41 -12.25 -5.56
C VAL A 215 2.17 -11.06 -6.47
N ASN A 216 0.93 -10.81 -6.89
CA ASN A 216 0.60 -9.83 -7.95
C ASN A 216 -0.08 -8.56 -7.40
N SER A 217 0.28 -8.12 -6.20
CA SER A 217 -0.22 -6.86 -5.63
C SER A 217 0.94 -5.91 -5.44
N GLY A 218 0.82 -4.66 -5.89
CA GLY A 218 1.67 -3.57 -5.42
C GLY A 218 1.20 -3.04 -4.06
N ASP A 219 1.81 -1.93 -3.65
CA ASP A 219 1.49 -1.24 -2.40
C ASP A 219 1.74 0.28 -2.52
N ILE A 220 1.02 1.06 -1.70
CA ILE A 220 1.19 2.52 -1.59
C ILE A 220 1.33 2.90 -0.13
N ILE A 221 2.47 3.53 0.19
CA ILE A 221 2.65 4.26 1.44
C ILE A 221 2.51 5.76 1.14
N ASP A 222 1.31 6.29 1.36
CA ASP A 222 1.00 7.72 1.25
C ASP A 222 1.85 8.48 2.30
N PRO A 223 2.51 9.60 1.93
CA PRO A 223 2.13 10.51 0.84
C PRO A 223 2.68 10.23 -0.56
N ASN A 224 3.78 9.47 -0.70
CA ASN A 224 4.57 9.50 -1.94
C ASN A 224 5.36 8.23 -2.30
N THR A 225 5.23 7.12 -1.58
CA THR A 225 6.00 5.90 -1.88
C THR A 225 5.12 4.83 -2.53
N LEU A 226 5.55 4.34 -3.69
CA LEU A 226 4.88 3.32 -4.49
C LEU A 226 5.75 2.06 -4.57
N PHE A 227 5.12 0.91 -4.52
CA PHE A 227 5.74 -0.38 -4.78
C PHE A 227 5.03 -1.04 -5.96
N SER A 228 5.66 -1.01 -7.13
CA SER A 228 5.16 -1.78 -8.26
C SER A 228 5.64 -3.22 -8.17
N VAL A 229 4.91 -4.13 -8.82
CA VAL A 229 5.28 -5.54 -8.93
C VAL A 229 5.60 -5.90 -10.38
N MET A 230 6.19 -7.09 -10.59
CA MET A 230 6.64 -7.57 -11.91
C MET A 230 7.65 -6.62 -12.57
N ASN A 231 8.35 -5.82 -11.78
CA ASN A 231 9.24 -4.77 -12.25
C ASN A 231 8.55 -3.83 -13.25
N ASP A 232 7.27 -3.51 -13.05
CA ASP A 232 6.53 -2.58 -13.92
C ASP A 232 6.88 -1.12 -13.55
N GLU A 233 7.18 -0.29 -14.54
CA GLU A 233 7.45 1.13 -14.38
C GLU A 233 6.16 1.94 -14.15
N ASP A 234 5.01 1.41 -14.56
CA ASP A 234 3.73 2.12 -14.57
C ASP A 234 2.77 1.63 -13.48
N PHE A 235 2.61 2.46 -12.45
CA PHE A 235 1.67 2.25 -11.35
C PHE A 235 0.46 3.20 -11.41
N SER A 236 0.12 3.67 -12.61
CA SER A 236 -0.93 4.66 -12.88
C SER A 236 -2.32 4.27 -12.36
N HIS A 237 -2.66 2.99 -12.37
CA HIS A 237 -3.96 2.51 -11.89
C HIS A 237 -4.24 2.93 -10.44
N ASP A 238 -3.31 2.65 -9.52
CA ASP A 238 -3.54 2.87 -8.10
C ASP A 238 -3.32 4.34 -7.70
N ILE A 239 -2.43 5.09 -8.37
CA ILE A 239 -2.35 6.53 -8.11
C ILE A 239 -3.63 7.27 -8.53
N LEU A 240 -4.38 6.74 -9.50
CA LEU A 240 -5.68 7.28 -9.84
C LEU A 240 -6.64 7.20 -8.65
N HIS A 241 -6.59 6.13 -7.87
CA HIS A 241 -7.41 6.01 -6.65
C HIS A 241 -7.07 7.10 -5.63
N ILE A 242 -5.79 7.49 -5.55
CA ILE A 242 -5.33 8.60 -4.70
C ILE A 242 -5.93 9.93 -5.16
N TYR A 243 -5.83 10.27 -6.44
CA TYR A 243 -6.44 11.51 -6.97
C TYR A 243 -7.96 11.49 -6.87
N ALA A 244 -8.61 10.39 -7.27
CA ALA A 244 -10.06 10.23 -7.21
C ALA A 244 -10.59 10.39 -5.78
N SER A 245 -9.88 9.88 -4.76
CA SER A 245 -10.27 10.01 -3.36
C SER A 245 -10.44 11.47 -2.91
N LYS A 246 -9.66 12.41 -3.45
CA LYS A 246 -9.77 13.84 -3.15
C LYS A 246 -11.02 14.48 -3.77
N ILE A 247 -11.55 13.89 -4.85
CA ILE A 247 -12.74 14.38 -5.55
C ILE A 247 -14.02 13.83 -4.94
N ARG A 248 -14.07 12.51 -4.70
CA ARG A 248 -15.27 11.80 -4.25
C ARG A 248 -15.41 11.64 -2.74
N GLY A 249 -14.36 11.93 -1.98
CA GLY A 249 -14.33 11.66 -0.54
C GLY A 249 -14.61 10.18 -0.24
N LYS A 250 -15.47 9.92 0.74
CA LYS A 250 -15.75 8.56 1.24
C LYS A 250 -16.64 7.70 0.31
N ASN A 251 -17.40 8.32 -0.59
CA ASN A 251 -18.42 7.62 -1.37
C ASN A 251 -17.85 7.06 -2.68
N ARG A 252 -17.17 5.91 -2.57
CA ARG A 252 -16.57 5.23 -3.71
C ARG A 252 -17.58 4.53 -4.60
N ASN A 253 -17.68 4.97 -5.87
CA ASN A 253 -18.28 4.16 -6.92
C ASN A 253 -17.20 3.31 -7.61
N ARG A 254 -17.27 1.98 -7.45
CA ARG A 254 -16.24 1.07 -7.98
C ARG A 254 -16.22 1.06 -9.51
N SER A 255 -17.38 1.10 -10.16
CA SER A 255 -17.51 1.09 -11.62
C SER A 255 -16.88 2.35 -12.21
N ALA A 256 -17.31 3.54 -11.77
CA ALA A 256 -16.69 4.80 -12.18
C ALA A 256 -15.18 4.84 -11.96
N GLU A 257 -14.72 4.56 -10.73
CA GLU A 257 -13.31 4.79 -10.39
C GLU A 257 -12.37 3.74 -10.99
N CYS A 258 -12.72 2.45 -10.97
CA CYS A 258 -11.87 1.44 -11.58
C CYS A 258 -11.98 1.46 -13.12
N GLY A 259 -13.11 1.86 -13.69
CA GLY A 259 -13.22 2.12 -15.13
C GLY A 259 -12.31 3.26 -15.56
N LEU A 260 -12.31 4.36 -14.82
CA LEU A 260 -11.39 5.48 -15.05
C LEU A 260 -9.92 5.06 -14.85
N ALA A 261 -9.62 4.19 -13.87
CA ALA A 261 -8.27 3.66 -13.65
C ALA A 261 -7.76 2.85 -14.84
N TYR A 262 -8.64 2.04 -15.47
CA TYR A 262 -8.32 1.31 -16.69
C TYR A 262 -8.15 2.24 -17.89
N TYR A 263 -8.91 3.34 -17.93
CA TYR A 263 -8.86 4.29 -19.04
C TYR A 263 -7.63 5.19 -18.99
N TRP A 264 -7.41 5.90 -17.88
CA TRP A 264 -6.28 6.83 -17.73
C TRP A 264 -4.98 6.14 -17.32
N GLY A 265 -5.07 4.93 -16.77
CA GLY A 265 -3.94 4.17 -16.28
C GLY A 265 -3.69 2.90 -17.08
N ASN A 266 -3.90 1.76 -16.43
CA ASN A 266 -3.74 0.41 -16.98
C ASN A 266 -4.62 -0.57 -16.18
N ALA A 267 -4.59 -1.85 -16.53
CA ALA A 267 -5.39 -2.89 -15.87
C ALA A 267 -4.86 -3.36 -14.50
N TYR A 268 -3.82 -2.72 -13.96
CA TYR A 268 -3.09 -3.03 -12.72
C TYR A 268 -2.31 -4.36 -12.73
N TYR A 269 -2.86 -5.39 -13.37
CA TYR A 269 -2.29 -6.72 -13.39
C TYR A 269 -1.55 -7.00 -14.70
N PRO A 270 -0.42 -7.74 -14.64
CA PRO A 270 0.36 -8.05 -15.83
C PRO A 270 -0.47 -8.86 -16.84
N GLY A 271 -0.36 -8.48 -18.11
CA GLY A 271 -0.89 -9.23 -19.24
C GLY A 271 0.13 -10.24 -19.77
N ALA A 272 -0.08 -10.69 -21.01
CA ALA A 272 0.78 -11.67 -21.68
C ALA A 272 2.25 -11.27 -21.81
N THR A 273 2.56 -9.97 -21.75
CA THR A 273 3.92 -9.40 -21.87
C THR A 273 4.65 -9.26 -20.53
N GLY A 274 4.00 -9.60 -19.42
CA GLY A 274 4.53 -9.36 -18.07
C GLY A 274 4.36 -7.92 -17.56
N LYS A 275 3.80 -7.01 -18.38
CA LYS A 275 3.45 -5.63 -18.01
C LYS A 275 1.93 -5.44 -17.96
N ALA A 276 1.45 -4.50 -17.15
CA ALA A 276 0.03 -4.21 -17.07
C ALA A 276 -0.48 -3.60 -18.39
N PRO A 277 -1.48 -4.21 -19.04
CA PRO A 277 -1.96 -3.76 -20.34
C PRO A 277 -2.81 -2.51 -20.21
N GLU A 278 -2.73 -1.64 -21.22
CA GLU A 278 -3.56 -0.45 -21.34
C GLU A 278 -4.89 -0.73 -22.04
N LEU A 279 -5.84 0.21 -21.96
CA LEU A 279 -7.12 0.10 -22.67
C LEU A 279 -6.92 -0.04 -24.20
N THR A 280 -5.86 0.54 -24.75
CA THR A 280 -5.46 0.43 -26.17
C THR A 280 -5.15 -1.00 -26.58
N GLU A 281 -4.68 -1.84 -25.66
CA GLU A 281 -4.43 -3.27 -25.87
C GLU A 281 -5.68 -4.12 -25.59
N LEU A 282 -6.45 -3.77 -24.55
CA LEU A 282 -7.61 -4.56 -24.10
C LEU A 282 -8.85 -4.36 -24.97
N LEU A 283 -9.06 -3.15 -25.49
CA LEU A 283 -10.25 -2.84 -26.29
C LEU A 283 -10.29 -3.64 -27.61
N PRO A 284 -9.21 -3.78 -28.40
CA PRO A 284 -9.18 -4.67 -29.55
C PRO A 284 -9.51 -6.13 -29.22
N VAL A 285 -9.10 -6.62 -28.05
CA VAL A 285 -9.41 -7.99 -27.60
C VAL A 285 -10.90 -8.14 -27.33
N LEU A 286 -11.50 -7.18 -26.61
CA LEU A 286 -12.94 -7.17 -26.38
C LEU A 286 -13.74 -7.06 -27.69
N ARG A 287 -13.28 -6.24 -28.64
CA ARG A 287 -13.88 -6.16 -30.00
C ARG A 287 -13.88 -7.53 -30.67
N ARG A 288 -12.73 -8.23 -30.68
CA ARG A 288 -12.60 -9.57 -31.26
C ARG A 288 -13.52 -10.58 -30.58
N TYR A 289 -13.63 -10.55 -29.25
CA TYR A 289 -14.57 -11.39 -28.50
C TYR A 289 -16.01 -11.16 -28.97
N LEU A 290 -16.46 -9.91 -29.03
CA LEU A 290 -17.84 -9.56 -29.42
C LEU A 290 -18.15 -9.86 -30.90
N GLN A 291 -17.17 -9.73 -31.79
CA GLN A 291 -17.32 -10.11 -33.20
C GLN A 291 -17.46 -11.63 -33.37
N SER A 292 -16.73 -12.42 -32.57
CA SER A 292 -16.85 -13.88 -32.57
C SER A 292 -18.10 -14.41 -31.86
N ARG A 293 -18.79 -13.57 -31.08
CA ARG A 293 -20.01 -13.90 -30.34
C ARG A 293 -21.04 -12.77 -30.46
N PRO A 294 -21.72 -12.65 -31.61
CA PRO A 294 -22.67 -11.56 -31.85
C PRO A 294 -23.81 -11.49 -30.84
N ASP A 295 -24.17 -12.62 -30.23
CA ASP A 295 -25.20 -12.79 -29.21
C ASP A 295 -24.76 -12.44 -27.78
N ALA A 296 -23.45 -12.20 -27.56
CA ALA A 296 -22.94 -11.84 -26.24
C ALA A 296 -23.57 -10.52 -25.74
N ARG A 297 -24.16 -10.58 -24.54
CA ARG A 297 -24.83 -9.46 -23.87
C ARG A 297 -23.82 -8.63 -23.06
N LEU A 298 -23.54 -7.40 -23.49
CA LEU A 298 -22.62 -6.48 -22.82
C LEU A 298 -23.03 -6.17 -21.39
N LEU A 299 -24.33 -6.00 -21.12
CA LEU A 299 -24.79 -5.74 -19.76
C LEU A 299 -24.50 -6.96 -18.86
N GLY A 300 -24.69 -8.17 -19.39
CA GLY A 300 -24.35 -9.40 -18.69
C GLY A 300 -22.85 -9.54 -18.42
N LEU A 301 -21.99 -9.14 -19.36
CA LEU A 301 -20.53 -9.12 -19.16
C LEU A 301 -20.13 -8.10 -18.09
N PHE A 302 -20.77 -6.93 -18.09
CA PHE A 302 -20.52 -5.88 -17.09
C PHE A 302 -20.94 -6.30 -15.68
N GLU A 303 -22.13 -6.89 -15.52
CA GLU A 303 -22.68 -7.23 -14.21
C GLU A 303 -22.06 -8.51 -13.62
N LYS A 304 -21.70 -9.49 -14.46
CA LYS A 304 -21.18 -10.79 -13.99
C LYS A 304 -19.65 -10.89 -14.02
N ASP A 305 -18.97 -10.03 -14.77
CA ASP A 305 -17.51 -10.01 -14.94
C ASP A 305 -16.87 -11.41 -15.15
N PRO A 306 -17.32 -12.16 -16.18
CA PRO A 306 -16.75 -13.46 -16.50
C PRO A 306 -15.34 -13.33 -17.08
N ASP A 307 -14.54 -14.38 -16.99
CA ASP A 307 -13.17 -14.42 -17.51
C ASP A 307 -13.12 -14.68 -19.03
N VAL A 308 -13.75 -13.79 -19.79
CA VAL A 308 -13.89 -13.93 -21.25
C VAL A 308 -12.65 -13.49 -22.03
N LEU A 309 -11.72 -12.81 -21.37
CA LEU A 309 -10.47 -12.34 -21.96
C LEU A 309 -9.33 -13.36 -21.77
N ALA A 310 -9.47 -14.34 -20.86
CA ALA A 310 -8.50 -15.43 -20.67
C ALA A 310 -8.06 -16.12 -21.96
N PRO A 311 -8.97 -16.55 -22.86
CA PRO A 311 -8.57 -17.23 -24.11
C PRO A 311 -7.74 -16.35 -25.06
N TYR A 312 -7.66 -15.05 -24.80
CA TYR A 312 -6.91 -14.08 -25.58
C TYR A 312 -5.64 -13.59 -24.86
N GLY A 313 -5.21 -14.27 -23.80
CA GLY A 313 -3.97 -13.97 -23.07
C GLY A 313 -4.13 -13.01 -21.89
N TYR A 314 -5.36 -12.69 -21.48
CA TYR A 314 -5.65 -11.80 -20.35
C TYR A 314 -6.60 -12.46 -19.36
N PRO A 315 -6.15 -13.49 -18.63
CA PRO A 315 -6.98 -14.16 -17.63
C PRO A 315 -7.28 -13.24 -16.46
N LYS A 316 -8.19 -13.69 -15.57
CA LYS A 316 -8.30 -13.07 -14.25
C LYS A 316 -6.91 -12.98 -13.63
N PRO A 317 -6.58 -11.82 -13.04
CA PRO A 317 -7.50 -10.79 -12.54
C PRO A 317 -7.86 -9.63 -13.48
N VAL A 318 -7.53 -9.65 -14.77
CA VAL A 318 -8.03 -8.63 -15.73
C VAL A 318 -9.54 -8.76 -15.91
N GLN A 319 -10.29 -7.66 -15.72
CA GLN A 319 -11.76 -7.69 -15.61
C GLN A 319 -12.44 -7.08 -16.84
N VAL A 320 -13.30 -7.84 -17.52
CA VAL A 320 -14.05 -7.36 -18.69
C VAL A 320 -15.00 -6.22 -18.31
N ALA A 321 -15.60 -6.27 -17.11
CA ALA A 321 -16.47 -5.21 -16.63
C ALA A 321 -15.74 -3.86 -16.52
N ARG A 322 -14.44 -3.88 -16.18
CA ARG A 322 -13.60 -2.67 -16.08
C ARG A 322 -13.22 -2.13 -17.45
N VAL A 323 -12.95 -3.00 -18.42
CA VAL A 323 -12.75 -2.58 -19.82
C VAL A 323 -14.01 -1.90 -20.36
N ILE A 324 -15.19 -2.47 -20.13
CA ILE A 324 -16.47 -1.88 -20.52
C ILE A 324 -16.67 -0.52 -19.82
N SER A 325 -16.43 -0.46 -18.52
CA SER A 325 -16.55 0.78 -17.75
C SER A 325 -15.56 1.86 -18.22
N ALA A 326 -14.35 1.48 -18.61
CA ALA A 326 -13.33 2.38 -19.15
C ALA A 326 -13.78 3.02 -20.46
N VAL A 327 -14.42 2.25 -21.35
CA VAL A 327 -15.00 2.78 -22.60
C VAL A 327 -16.13 3.79 -22.30
N ILE A 328 -16.95 3.54 -21.29
CA ILE A 328 -17.99 4.49 -20.85
C ILE A 328 -17.36 5.76 -20.25
N CYS A 329 -16.32 5.63 -19.42
CA CYS A 329 -15.59 6.77 -18.87
C CYS A 329 -14.96 7.63 -19.96
N ARG A 330 -14.36 6.99 -20.98
CA ARG A 330 -13.86 7.65 -22.18
C ARG A 330 -14.93 8.45 -22.90
N GLU A 331 -16.13 7.89 -23.03
CA GLU A 331 -17.24 8.60 -23.65
C GLU A 331 -17.75 9.78 -22.82
N VAL A 332 -17.79 9.63 -21.49
CA VAL A 332 -18.11 10.73 -20.57
C VAL A 332 -17.09 11.86 -20.72
N GLU A 333 -15.79 11.57 -20.69
CA GLU A 333 -14.75 12.58 -20.88
C GLU A 333 -14.86 13.24 -22.27
N ARG A 334 -15.08 12.44 -23.32
CA ARG A 334 -15.23 12.96 -24.70
C ARG A 334 -16.39 13.94 -24.83
N GLN A 335 -17.54 13.66 -24.21
CA GLN A 335 -18.73 14.50 -24.34
C GLN A 335 -18.80 15.65 -23.34
N LYS A 336 -18.25 15.47 -22.13
CA LYS A 336 -18.46 16.35 -20.97
C LYS A 336 -17.18 16.88 -20.34
N GLY A 337 -16.02 16.47 -20.85
CA GLY A 337 -14.71 16.89 -20.34
C GLY A 337 -14.49 16.51 -18.88
N ALA A 338 -13.62 17.28 -18.23
CA ALA A 338 -13.26 17.12 -16.82
C ALA A 338 -14.48 17.17 -15.88
N ASP A 339 -15.45 18.07 -16.13
CA ASP A 339 -16.63 18.24 -15.29
C ASP A 339 -17.49 16.96 -15.27
N GLY A 340 -17.63 16.29 -16.41
CA GLY A 340 -18.32 15.00 -16.49
C GLY A 340 -17.62 13.91 -15.68
N ILE A 341 -16.29 13.89 -15.68
CA ILE A 341 -15.50 12.93 -14.90
C ILE A 341 -15.60 13.21 -13.40
N ILE A 342 -15.54 14.48 -13.00
CA ILE A 342 -15.73 14.89 -11.60
C ILE A 342 -17.13 14.51 -11.12
N GLU A 343 -18.16 14.74 -11.94
CA GLU A 343 -19.53 14.33 -11.61
C GLU A 343 -19.63 12.80 -11.48
N LEU A 344 -19.02 12.06 -12.42
CA LEU A 344 -19.01 10.59 -12.41
C LEU A 344 -18.33 10.03 -11.16
N LEU A 345 -17.18 10.59 -10.76
CA LEU A 345 -16.50 10.19 -9.52
C LEU A 345 -17.36 10.45 -8.27
N ARG A 346 -18.20 11.49 -8.31
CA ARG A 346 -19.09 11.90 -7.21
C ARG A 346 -20.47 11.24 -7.26
N CYS A 347 -20.72 10.31 -8.16
CA CYS A 347 -22.06 9.75 -8.36
C CYS A 347 -22.60 8.98 -7.15
N GLY A 348 -21.75 8.61 -6.19
CA GLY A 348 -22.12 7.82 -5.01
C GLY A 348 -21.97 6.31 -5.26
N SER A 349 -21.91 5.54 -4.17
CA SER A 349 -21.60 4.10 -4.23
C SER A 349 -22.69 3.27 -4.92
N GLY A 350 -22.29 2.18 -5.58
CA GLY A 350 -23.20 1.19 -6.18
C GLY A 350 -23.57 1.45 -7.64
N ASP A 351 -23.91 0.38 -8.37
CA ASP A 351 -24.12 0.44 -9.81
C ASP A 351 -25.37 1.25 -10.20
N GLU A 352 -26.43 1.29 -9.37
CA GLU A 352 -27.59 2.15 -9.65
C GLU A 352 -27.21 3.64 -9.77
N ASN A 353 -26.35 4.10 -8.88
CA ASN A 353 -25.83 5.46 -8.91
C ASN A 353 -24.95 5.71 -10.14
N PHE A 354 -24.16 4.70 -10.54
CA PHE A 354 -23.37 4.74 -11.77
C PHE A 354 -24.29 4.88 -12.99
N PHE A 355 -25.28 3.99 -13.16
CA PHE A 355 -26.23 4.00 -14.27
C PHE A 355 -27.05 5.29 -14.34
N LYS A 356 -27.53 5.79 -13.20
CA LYS A 356 -28.23 7.09 -13.13
C LYS A 356 -27.33 8.23 -13.62
N CYS A 357 -26.06 8.23 -13.23
CA CYS A 357 -25.11 9.26 -13.61
C CYS A 357 -24.76 9.19 -15.11
N ILE A 358 -24.40 8.01 -15.64
CA ILE A 358 -24.07 7.88 -17.07
C ILE A 358 -25.30 8.10 -17.98
N LYS A 359 -26.51 7.84 -17.50
CA LYS A 359 -27.75 8.21 -18.21
C LYS A 359 -27.85 9.72 -18.34
N LYS A 360 -27.61 10.45 -17.26
CA LYS A 360 -27.59 11.92 -17.28
C LYS A 360 -26.48 12.47 -18.17
N LEU A 361 -25.28 11.90 -18.08
CA LEU A 361 -24.08 12.45 -18.73
C LEU A 361 -24.01 12.11 -20.23
N VAL A 362 -24.29 10.86 -20.61
CA VAL A 362 -24.09 10.37 -22.00
C VAL A 362 -25.30 9.60 -22.53
N GLY A 363 -26.42 9.59 -21.80
CA GLY A 363 -27.65 8.94 -22.22
C GLY A 363 -27.60 7.41 -22.21
N ILE A 364 -26.61 6.79 -21.55
CA ILE A 364 -26.50 5.33 -21.45
C ILE A 364 -27.26 4.86 -20.22
N ASP A 365 -28.12 3.86 -20.38
CA ASP A 365 -28.80 3.18 -19.28
C ASP A 365 -28.87 1.68 -19.55
N ARG A 366 -29.57 0.93 -18.68
CA ARG A 366 -29.69 -0.52 -18.84
C ARG A 366 -30.50 -0.93 -20.06
N ASP A 367 -31.49 -0.12 -20.45
CA ASP A 367 -32.39 -0.45 -21.56
C ASP A 367 -31.67 -0.32 -22.90
N ASN A 368 -30.79 0.68 -23.03
CA ASN A 368 -30.02 0.91 -24.26
C ASN A 368 -28.55 0.46 -24.19
N PHE A 369 -28.15 -0.25 -23.13
CA PHE A 369 -26.76 -0.61 -22.86
C PHE A 369 -26.12 -1.39 -24.02
N GLU A 370 -26.83 -2.40 -24.52
CA GLU A 370 -26.36 -3.25 -25.60
C GLU A 370 -26.07 -2.46 -26.87
N GLU A 371 -26.94 -1.54 -27.25
CA GLU A 371 -26.78 -0.74 -28.46
C GLU A 371 -25.67 0.30 -28.28
N LYS A 372 -25.78 1.13 -27.23
CA LYS A 372 -24.88 2.28 -27.06
C LYS A 372 -23.46 1.85 -26.73
N VAL A 373 -23.28 0.91 -25.82
CA VAL A 373 -21.93 0.47 -25.41
C VAL A 373 -21.27 -0.35 -26.52
N ARG A 374 -22.02 -1.18 -27.26
CA ARG A 374 -21.47 -1.89 -28.41
C ARG A 374 -20.97 -0.94 -29.48
N ARG A 375 -21.70 0.15 -29.72
CA ARG A 375 -21.26 1.22 -30.62
C ARG A 375 -19.92 1.80 -30.20
N LEU A 376 -19.78 2.19 -28.92
CA LEU A 376 -18.52 2.73 -28.37
C LEU A 376 -17.35 1.74 -28.42
N ILE A 377 -17.64 0.44 -28.43
CA ILE A 377 -16.64 -0.60 -28.54
C ILE A 377 -16.26 -0.86 -30.00
N LEU A 378 -17.21 -0.96 -30.93
CA LEU A 378 -16.92 -1.41 -32.30
C LEU A 378 -16.57 -0.29 -33.28
N GLU A 379 -17.07 0.92 -33.04
CA GLU A 379 -16.61 2.16 -33.69
C GLU A 379 -15.30 2.64 -33.02
#